data_AF-A0A947NYN5-F1
#
_entry.id   AF-A0A947NYN5-F1
#
_cell.length_a   1.000
_cell.length_b   1.000
_cell.length_c   1.000
_cell.angle_alpha   90.00
_cell.angle_beta   90.00
_cell.angle_gamma   90.00
#
_symmetry.space_group_name_H-M   'P 1'
#
loop_
_entity.id
_entity.type
_entity.pdbx_description
1 polymer ?
#
loop_
_entity_poly.entity_id
_entity_poly.type
_entity_poly.pdbx_seq_one_letter_code
_entity_poly.pdbx_strand_id
1 'polypeptide(L)'
;MILAIIQARMGATRLPGKVLLDLEGKLVLERVIDRVKAAKLVDEVMVATTSNEKDKPIVAFCNKIGIKVFAGSEDDVLDRYYQAALEVKPDHVVRITADCPLMDPNVIDAVIKRHLDKTADYTANIIEAVRRGLPCRRHRRTGR
;
A
#
# COMPACT_ATOMS: atom_id res chain seq x y z
N MET A 1 3.49 -1.55 -16.97
CA MET A 1 3.63 -0.62 -15.85
C MET A 1 3.11 -1.27 -14.57
N ILE A 2 3.91 -1.21 -13.51
CA ILE A 2 3.65 -1.78 -12.19
C ILE A 2 3.47 -0.63 -11.19
N LEU A 3 2.25 -0.52 -10.64
CA LEU A 3 1.91 0.48 -9.64
C LEU A 3 1.97 -0.13 -8.25
N ALA A 4 2.74 0.47 -7.34
CA ALA A 4 2.68 0.14 -5.92
C ALA A 4 1.67 1.05 -5.20
N ILE A 5 0.64 0.46 -4.58
CA ILE A 5 -0.35 1.17 -3.78
C ILE A 5 -0.09 0.89 -2.30
N ILE A 6 0.27 1.94 -1.56
CA ILE A 6 0.53 1.92 -0.12
C ILE A 6 -0.74 2.35 0.61
N GLN A 7 -1.36 1.42 1.34
CA GLN A 7 -2.49 1.75 2.20
C GLN A 7 -2.03 2.36 3.52
N ALA A 8 -2.58 3.54 3.82
CA ALA A 8 -2.23 4.36 4.97
C ALA A 8 -3.51 4.87 5.66
N ARG A 9 -3.63 4.68 6.97
CA ARG A 9 -4.75 5.20 7.80
C ARG A 9 -4.23 5.61 9.17
N MET A 10 -4.79 6.67 9.73
CA MET A 10 -4.53 7.15 11.09
C MET A 10 -5.27 6.31 12.14
N GLY A 11 -6.35 5.63 11.74
CA GLY A 11 -7.22 4.81 12.60
C GLY A 11 -6.61 3.47 13.07
N ALA A 12 -5.33 3.43 13.42
CA ALA A 12 -4.72 2.25 14.03
C ALA A 12 -5.23 2.08 15.47
N THR A 13 -5.76 0.90 15.80
CA THR A 13 -6.38 0.60 17.10
C THR A 13 -5.37 0.53 18.25
N ARG A 14 -4.11 0.16 17.96
CA ARG A 14 -3.05 -0.04 18.98
C ARG A 14 -2.13 1.15 19.16
N LEU A 15 -1.93 1.95 18.10
CA LEU A 15 -1.11 3.16 18.12
C LEU A 15 -1.67 4.16 17.10
N PRO A 16 -2.66 4.97 17.49
CA PRO A 16 -3.26 5.97 16.61
C PRO A 16 -2.20 6.90 16.03
N GLY A 17 -2.30 7.19 14.73
CA GLY A 17 -1.36 8.09 14.07
C GLY A 17 0.01 7.52 13.75
N LYS A 18 0.26 6.21 13.95
CA LYS A 18 1.54 5.53 13.66
C LYS A 18 2.14 5.91 12.30
N VAL A 19 1.29 6.02 11.28
CA VAL A 19 1.69 6.29 9.89
C VAL A 19 2.43 7.64 9.74
N LEU A 20 2.10 8.63 10.56
CA LEU A 20 2.72 9.95 10.58
C LEU A 20 3.54 10.20 11.86
N LEU A 21 3.90 9.14 12.59
CA LEU A 21 4.88 9.27 13.67
C LEU A 21 6.28 9.47 13.08
N ASP A 22 7.05 10.32 13.72
CA ASP A 22 8.47 10.42 13.46
C ASP A 22 9.16 9.14 13.97
N LEU A 23 9.93 8.53 13.09
CA LEU A 23 10.82 7.42 13.40
C LEU A 23 12.21 7.84 12.97
N GLU A 24 13.05 8.29 13.90
CA GLU A 24 14.41 8.77 13.66
C GLU A 24 14.50 9.85 12.56
N GLY A 25 13.70 10.91 12.66
CA GLY A 25 13.78 12.09 11.78
C GLY A 25 13.08 11.95 10.42
N LYS A 26 12.33 10.86 10.20
CA LYS A 26 11.45 10.67 9.04
C LYS A 26 10.14 10.03 9.46
N LEU A 27 9.05 10.40 8.79
CA LEU A 27 7.76 9.79 9.08
C LEU A 27 7.74 8.31 8.68
N VAL A 28 7.00 7.48 9.41
CA VAL A 28 6.84 6.05 9.06
C VAL A 28 6.37 5.87 7.62
N LEU A 29 5.37 6.64 7.17
CA LEU A 29 4.88 6.60 5.79
C LEU A 29 5.96 6.98 4.78
N GLU A 30 6.74 8.03 5.08
CA GLU A 30 7.86 8.48 4.24
C GLU A 30 8.87 7.36 4.05
N ARG A 31 9.25 6.67 5.14
CA ARG A 31 10.17 5.53 5.08
C ARG A 31 9.62 4.39 4.22
N VAL A 32 8.32 4.09 4.32
CA VAL A 32 7.71 3.07 3.46
C VAL A 32 7.77 3.49 2.00
N ILE A 33 7.42 4.74 1.69
CA ILE A 33 7.49 5.28 0.32
C ILE A 33 8.91 5.19 -0.25
N ASP A 34 9.91 5.64 0.51
CA ASP A 34 11.32 5.60 0.12
C ASP A 34 11.77 4.17 -0.22
N ARG A 35 11.38 3.20 0.60
CA ARG A 35 11.74 1.79 0.39
C ARG A 35 11.02 1.17 -0.79
N VAL A 36 9.75 1.53 -1.01
CA VAL A 36 9.02 1.08 -2.21
C VAL A 36 9.63 1.68 -3.48
N LYS A 37 9.99 2.96 -3.46
CA LYS A 37 10.68 3.63 -4.58
C LYS A 37 12.08 3.07 -4.86
N ALA A 38 12.72 2.46 -3.87
CA ALA A 38 14.01 1.81 -4.04
C ALA A 38 13.90 0.43 -4.74
N ALA A 39 12.70 -0.12 -4.92
CA ALA A 39 12.47 -1.33 -5.70
C ALA A 39 12.65 -1.02 -7.19
N LYS A 40 13.33 -1.90 -7.93
CA LYS A 40 13.72 -1.64 -9.32
C LYS A 40 12.60 -1.87 -10.31
N LEU A 41 11.62 -2.70 -9.96
CA LEU A 41 10.52 -3.10 -10.84
C LEU A 41 9.24 -2.29 -10.60
N VAL A 42 9.23 -1.37 -9.64
CA VAL A 42 8.08 -0.50 -9.37
C VAL A 42 8.22 0.78 -10.20
N ASP A 43 7.25 1.04 -11.07
CA ASP A 43 7.28 2.22 -11.96
C ASP A 43 6.69 3.47 -11.29
N GLU A 44 5.65 3.30 -10.47
CA GLU A 44 4.89 4.39 -9.86
C GLU A 44 4.46 4.02 -8.44
N VAL A 45 4.37 5.02 -7.55
CA VAL A 45 3.93 4.84 -6.17
C VAL A 45 2.75 5.76 -5.87
N MET A 46 1.69 5.17 -5.32
CA MET A 46 0.50 5.89 -4.88
C MET A 46 0.15 5.50 -3.45
N VAL A 47 -0.35 6.46 -2.67
CA VAL A 47 -0.90 6.21 -1.33
C VAL A 47 -2.42 6.14 -1.41
N ALA A 48 -3.03 5.13 -0.77
CA ALA A 48 -4.48 5.00 -0.65
C ALA A 48 -4.91 5.17 0.82
N THR A 49 -5.63 6.24 1.12
CA THR A 49 -6.12 6.59 2.46
C THR A 49 -7.65 6.77 2.50
N THR A 50 -8.25 7.07 3.64
CA THR A 50 -9.71 7.29 3.71
C THR A 50 -10.09 8.75 3.55
N SER A 51 -11.32 9.02 3.13
CA SER A 51 -11.88 10.38 3.04
C SER A 51 -12.25 10.99 4.40
N ASN A 52 -11.95 10.30 5.51
CA ASN A 52 -12.24 10.81 6.85
C ASN A 52 -11.36 12.00 7.21
N GLU A 53 -11.91 12.92 8.02
CA GLU A 53 -11.19 14.07 8.57
C GLU A 53 -9.87 13.69 9.25
N LYS A 54 -9.87 12.59 10.03
CA LYS A 54 -8.68 12.07 10.72
C LYS A 54 -7.52 11.73 9.78
N ASP A 55 -7.80 11.39 8.52
CA ASP A 55 -6.81 10.95 7.53
C ASP A 55 -6.35 12.09 6.59
N LYS A 56 -6.95 13.28 6.66
CA LYS A 56 -6.50 14.47 5.90
C LYS A 56 -5.01 14.79 6.04
N PRO A 57 -4.37 14.62 7.22
CA PRO A 57 -2.93 14.82 7.35
C PRO A 57 -2.10 13.92 6.42
N ILE A 58 -2.57 12.71 6.09
CA ILE A 58 -1.90 11.81 5.14
C ILE A 58 -1.94 12.40 3.74
N VAL A 59 -3.10 12.91 3.31
CA VAL A 59 -3.27 13.57 2.01
C VAL A 59 -2.36 14.80 1.91
N ALA A 60 -2.37 15.65 2.94
CA ALA A 60 -1.52 16.85 3.00
C ALA A 60 -0.03 16.48 2.94
N PHE A 61 0.39 15.45 3.67
CA PHE A 61 1.76 14.95 3.62
C PHE A 61 2.14 14.46 2.22
N CYS A 62 1.32 13.62 1.59
CA CYS A 62 1.59 13.09 0.25
C CYS A 62 1.71 14.21 -0.78
N ASN A 63 0.81 15.19 -0.74
CA ASN A 63 0.87 16.37 -1.61
C ASN A 63 2.16 17.17 -1.39
N LYS A 64 2.60 17.35 -0.13
CA LYS A 64 3.84 18.06 0.21
C LYS A 64 5.08 17.39 -0.39
N ILE A 65 5.13 16.06 -0.43
CA ILE A 65 6.26 15.30 -0.98
C ILE A 65 6.08 14.88 -2.44
N GLY A 66 5.01 15.34 -3.11
CA GLY A 66 4.75 15.07 -4.52
C GLY A 66 4.38 13.61 -4.83
N ILE A 67 3.72 12.91 -3.91
CA ILE A 67 3.24 11.54 -4.09
C ILE A 67 1.75 11.55 -4.41
N LYS A 68 1.35 10.79 -5.43
CA LYS A 68 -0.07 10.59 -5.76
C LYS A 68 -0.81 9.98 -4.57
N VAL A 69 -1.96 10.51 -4.24
CA VAL A 69 -2.77 10.04 -3.12
C VAL A 69 -4.24 9.96 -3.51
N PHE A 70 -4.85 8.82 -3.20
CA PHE A 70 -6.28 8.59 -3.37
C PHE A 70 -6.96 8.48 -2.00
N ALA A 71 -8.03 9.23 -1.79
CA ALA A 71 -8.85 9.17 -0.59
C ALA A 71 -10.24 8.59 -0.94
N GLY A 72 -10.62 7.49 -0.29
CA GLY A 72 -11.89 6.81 -0.56
C GLY A 72 -12.58 6.24 0.69
N SER A 73 -13.51 5.32 0.50
CA SER A 73 -14.28 4.70 1.59
C SER A 73 -13.38 4.06 2.65
N GLU A 74 -13.72 4.19 3.95
CA GLU A 74 -13.03 3.48 5.03
C GLU A 74 -13.36 1.98 5.05
N ASP A 75 -14.61 1.62 4.75
CA ASP A 75 -15.10 0.25 4.86
C ASP A 75 -14.83 -0.55 3.58
N ASP A 76 -14.97 0.09 2.42
CA ASP A 76 -14.71 -0.57 1.15
C ASP A 76 -13.24 -0.47 0.76
N VAL A 77 -12.43 -1.36 1.33
CA VAL A 77 -11.02 -1.48 0.99
C VAL A 77 -10.85 -1.88 -0.47
N LEU A 78 -11.74 -2.69 -1.04
CA LEU A 78 -11.61 -3.23 -2.40
C LEU A 78 -11.82 -2.12 -3.44
N ASP A 79 -12.94 -1.42 -3.33
CA ASP A 79 -13.25 -0.28 -4.20
C ASP A 79 -12.15 0.78 -4.11
N ARG A 80 -11.65 1.08 -2.91
CA ARG A 80 -10.61 2.11 -2.77
C ARG A 80 -9.36 1.88 -3.61
N TYR A 81 -8.78 0.67 -3.64
CA TYR A 81 -7.64 0.48 -4.56
C TYR A 81 -8.08 0.39 -6.01
N TYR A 82 -9.30 -0.06 -6.29
CA TYR A 82 -9.79 -0.13 -7.66
C TYR A 82 -9.87 1.28 -8.25
N GLN A 83 -10.50 2.21 -7.54
CA GLN A 83 -10.56 3.63 -7.92
C GLN A 83 -9.16 4.26 -7.99
N ALA A 84 -8.29 4.00 -7.00
CA ALA A 84 -6.90 4.47 -7.03
C ALA A 84 -6.14 3.95 -8.27
N ALA A 85 -6.31 2.68 -8.62
CA ALA A 85 -5.69 2.10 -9.80
C ALA A 85 -6.28 2.67 -11.11
N LEU A 86 -7.57 3.03 -11.15
CA LEU A 86 -8.20 3.64 -12.34
C LEU A 86 -7.61 4.99 -12.71
N GLU A 87 -7.08 5.75 -11.75
CA GLU A 87 -6.41 7.04 -12.03
C GLU A 87 -5.09 6.86 -12.80
N VAL A 88 -4.42 5.72 -12.60
CA VAL A 88 -3.09 5.44 -13.17
C VAL A 88 -3.16 4.42 -14.31
N LYS A 89 -4.17 3.56 -14.33
CA LYS A 89 -4.38 2.45 -15.30
C LYS A 89 -3.15 1.54 -15.46
N PRO A 90 -2.66 0.92 -14.37
CA PRO A 90 -1.50 0.02 -14.44
C PRO A 90 -1.86 -1.36 -15.01
N ASP A 91 -0.85 -2.08 -15.51
CA ASP A 91 -0.99 -3.48 -15.91
C ASP A 91 -0.97 -4.41 -14.68
N HIS A 92 -0.19 -4.04 -13.66
CA HIS A 92 -0.07 -4.79 -12.40
C HIS A 92 -0.13 -3.84 -11.19
N VAL A 93 -0.74 -4.33 -10.10
CA VAL A 93 -0.84 -3.60 -8.84
C VAL A 93 -0.13 -4.37 -7.73
N VAL A 94 0.82 -3.73 -7.07
CA VAL A 94 1.47 -4.23 -5.85
C VAL A 94 0.80 -3.58 -4.64
N ARG A 95 0.24 -4.42 -3.76
CA ARG A 95 -0.41 -3.96 -2.53
C ARG A 95 0.55 -3.95 -1.36
N ILE A 96 0.65 -2.81 -0.69
CA ILE A 96 1.56 -2.58 0.43
C ILE A 96 0.79 -1.90 1.58
N THR A 97 1.13 -2.22 2.82
CA THR A 97 0.60 -1.53 4.01
C THR A 97 1.67 -0.63 4.62
N ALA A 98 1.28 0.56 5.08
CA ALA A 98 2.20 1.52 5.71
C ALA A 98 2.75 1.05 7.08
N ASP A 99 2.31 -0.11 7.56
CA ASP A 99 2.71 -0.65 8.87
C ASP A 99 4.09 -1.29 8.91
N CYS A 100 4.73 -1.49 7.75
CA CYS A 100 5.98 -2.23 7.58
C CYS A 100 7.15 -1.31 7.12
N PRO A 101 7.66 -0.39 7.97
CA PRO A 101 8.71 0.57 7.59
C PRO A 101 10.07 -0.07 7.26
N LEU A 102 10.26 -1.36 7.55
CA LEU A 102 11.51 -2.09 7.32
C LEU A 102 11.46 -3.02 6.09
N MET A 103 10.42 -2.91 5.26
CA MET A 103 10.22 -3.78 4.09
C MET A 103 11.39 -3.72 3.11
N ASP A 104 12.02 -4.84 2.81
CA ASP A 104 13.16 -4.90 1.88
C ASP A 104 12.71 -4.69 0.41
N PRO A 105 13.25 -3.68 -0.31
CA PRO A 105 12.96 -3.47 -1.72
C PRO A 105 13.26 -4.71 -2.60
N ASN A 106 14.28 -5.49 -2.25
CA ASN A 106 14.65 -6.70 -3.00
C ASN A 106 13.57 -7.79 -2.88
N VAL A 107 12.84 -7.82 -1.76
CA VAL A 107 11.71 -8.74 -1.59
C VAL A 107 10.53 -8.33 -2.47
N ILE A 108 10.30 -7.02 -2.63
CA ILE A 108 9.27 -6.50 -3.55
C ILE A 108 9.60 -6.96 -4.99
N ASP A 109 10.84 -6.73 -5.42
CA ASP A 109 11.31 -7.13 -6.76
C ASP A 109 11.23 -8.65 -6.96
N ALA A 110 11.63 -9.45 -5.97
CA ALA A 110 11.55 -10.91 -6.05
C ALA A 110 10.10 -11.41 -6.21
N VAL A 111 9.14 -10.78 -5.50
CA VAL A 111 7.72 -11.11 -5.61
C VAL A 111 7.16 -10.72 -6.98
N ILE A 112 7.47 -9.52 -7.45
CA ILE A 112 7.06 -9.04 -8.78
C ILE A 112 7.62 -9.98 -9.86
N LYS A 113 8.92 -10.30 -9.80
CA LYS A 113 9.55 -11.18 -10.78
C LYS A 113 8.88 -12.54 -10.82
N ARG A 114 8.62 -13.15 -9.66
CA ARG A 114 7.92 -14.44 -9.57
C ARG A 114 6.51 -14.38 -10.14
N HIS A 115 5.80 -13.28 -9.93
CA HIS A 115 4.45 -13.06 -10.45
C HIS A 115 4.44 -13.05 -11.99
N LEU A 116 5.38 -12.30 -12.59
CA LEU A 116 5.54 -12.20 -14.03
C LEU A 116 6.02 -13.52 -14.65
N ASP A 117 7.03 -14.15 -14.06
CA ASP A 117 7.61 -15.43 -14.54
C ASP A 117 6.58 -16.56 -14.57
N LYS A 118 5.60 -16.53 -13.66
CA LYS A 118 4.54 -17.54 -13.57
C LYS A 118 3.25 -17.13 -14.28
N THR A 119 3.19 -15.93 -14.85
CA THR A 119 1.95 -15.35 -15.41
C THR A 119 0.77 -15.57 -14.45
N ALA A 120 1.00 -15.33 -13.15
CA ALA A 120 0.05 -15.65 -12.11
C ALA A 120 -1.01 -14.54 -12.00
N ASP A 121 -2.25 -14.88 -11.65
CA ASP A 121 -3.28 -13.87 -11.34
C ASP A 121 -3.02 -13.18 -9.98
N TYR A 122 -2.36 -13.88 -9.06
CA TYR A 122 -2.08 -13.39 -7.71
C TYR A 122 -0.79 -14.01 -7.16
N THR A 123 0.00 -13.22 -6.44
CA THR A 123 1.23 -13.66 -5.78
C THR A 123 1.38 -12.94 -4.44
N ALA A 124 1.76 -13.67 -3.41
CA ALA A 124 1.98 -13.13 -2.07
C ALA A 124 3.20 -13.79 -1.43
N ASN A 125 3.91 -13.03 -0.60
CA ASN A 125 5.00 -13.51 0.24
C ASN A 125 4.57 -13.80 1.69
N ILE A 126 3.26 -13.82 1.95
CA ILE A 126 2.65 -14.12 3.24
C ILE A 126 2.00 -15.49 3.11
N ILE A 127 2.62 -16.52 3.68
CA ILE A 127 1.99 -17.83 3.86
C ILE A 127 1.37 -17.81 5.26
N GLU A 128 0.08 -18.17 5.38
CA GLU A 128 -0.58 -18.31 6.68
C GLU A 128 0.15 -19.38 7.52
N ALA A 129 0.94 -18.95 8.50
CA ALA A 129 1.05 -19.68 9.74
C ALA A 129 -0.11 -19.19 10.63
N VAL A 130 -1.04 -20.09 10.97
CA VAL A 130 -2.14 -19.81 11.89
C VAL A 130 -1.57 -19.34 13.23
N ARG A 131 -1.45 -18.01 13.41
CA ARG A 131 -1.64 -17.33 14.70
C ARG A 131 -1.77 -15.82 14.46
N ARG A 132 -2.98 -15.35 14.71
CA ARG A 132 -3.49 -13.97 14.72
C ARG A 132 -2.42 -12.88 14.76
N GLY A 133 -2.38 -12.10 13.68
CA GLY A 133 -1.96 -10.71 13.70
C GLY A 133 -1.25 -10.30 12.42
N LEU A 134 -2.00 -9.83 11.42
CA LEU A 134 -1.64 -8.80 10.42
C LEU A 134 -2.71 -8.80 9.29
N PRO A 135 -3.49 -7.73 9.09
CA PRO A 135 -4.63 -7.75 8.18
C PRO A 135 -4.22 -7.32 6.78
N CYS A 136 -4.12 -8.28 5.84
CA CYS A 136 -4.14 -7.98 4.41
C CYS A 136 -5.10 -8.92 3.68
N ARG A 137 -6.42 -8.74 3.88
CA ARG A 137 -7.47 -9.47 3.13
C ARG A 137 -7.73 -8.83 1.78
N ARG A 138 -8.00 -9.60 0.72
CA ARG A 138 -8.87 -9.14 -0.36
C ARG A 138 -9.69 -10.26 -1.00
N HIS A 139 -10.88 -9.85 -1.38
CA HIS A 139 -12.07 -10.60 -1.74
C HIS A 139 -12.21 -10.69 -3.26
N ARG A 140 -12.85 -11.75 -3.78
CA ARG A 140 -13.30 -11.86 -5.17
C ARG A 140 -14.81 -11.64 -5.20
N ARG A 141 -15.30 -10.82 -6.14
CA ARG A 141 -16.71 -10.80 -6.55
C ARG A 141 -16.89 -12.00 -7.50
N THR A 142 -17.59 -13.04 -7.08
CA THR A 142 -18.05 -14.11 -7.98
C THR A 142 -19.41 -13.70 -8.53
N GLY A 143 -19.42 -13.24 -9.78
CA GLY A 143 -20.64 -13.16 -10.58
C GLY A 143 -20.90 -14.51 -11.24
N ARG A 144 -22.00 -15.15 -10.83
CA ARG A 144 -22.93 -15.87 -11.71
C ARG A 144 -24.30 -15.26 -11.47
#